data_AF-A0A7V8VX21-F1
#
_entry.id   AF-A0A7V8VX21-F1
#
_cell.length_a   1.000
_cell.length_b   1.000
_cell.length_c   1.000
_cell.angle_alpha   90.00
_cell.angle_beta   90.00
_cell.angle_gamma   90.00
#
_symmetry.space_group_name_H-M   'P 1'
#
loop_
_entity.id
_entity.type
_entity.pdbx_description
1 polymer ?
#
loop_
_entity_poly.entity_id
_entity_poly.type
_entity_poly.pdbx_seq_one_letter_code
_entity_poly.pdbx_strand_id
1 'polypeptide(L)'
;MARNVYITSAEGNTGKSTVALGLLAALRRTGRNIGVFRPVSRTGGDSDYILDLLLDELGDHGPATDFVGVSHEDVHADPNAALTRIVAHYNALARQFDVVVILGSDYSDVSTPTELSYNARIAANLGAPVLLVLGGRQHDENPPADTHVFTGVARGPEEMALAAEIAIAELRDEHAHLLAVVANRVSPDRLTEIEAAIVGAVDDGTKVPVWCIPEDTVLVAPTLRALLDAMDGSLYRGDPELLDREALDVVVSAMSMENVLPRLVEGAAVIVAGDRSDVLLAVLMAHGSGTFPALSGMILTGGFPISPAIERLVSGLESDLPVITTRLNTFETVLRITRTRGRLAAESRRKRDLALSLFARHVDGDELLALVDAAHDEVVTPLMFEYRLLERARSDIRHIVLPEGDDDRILRAASILLQRQAARLTILGDTASVADRAERLGVDISGANIVSPHDPELVARFASVYAALRAHKGVTLERARETVTDVSYFGTMMVHLGLADGMVSGAAHTTAHTIRPAFEIIKTMLGVSIVSSVFLMCLEDRVLVYGDCAVNPNP
;
A
#
# COMPACT_ATOMS: atom_id res chain seq x y z
N MET A 1 16.36 -4.54 8.34
CA MET A 1 15.29 -3.99 7.48
C MET A 1 14.65 -2.85 8.23
N ALA A 2 14.07 -1.87 7.54
CA ALA A 2 13.27 -0.84 8.19
C ALA A 2 12.15 -1.47 9.01
N ARG A 3 11.84 -0.90 10.18
CA ARG A 3 10.56 -1.18 10.85
C ARG A 3 9.44 -0.63 9.97
N ASN A 4 8.25 -1.18 10.10
CA ASN A 4 7.14 -0.77 9.26
C ASN A 4 5.81 -1.01 9.97
N VAL A 5 4.78 -0.35 9.47
CA VAL A 5 3.41 -0.44 9.99
C VAL A 5 2.45 -0.16 8.85
N TYR A 6 1.43 -1.01 8.70
CA TYR A 6 0.42 -0.90 7.67
C TYR A 6 -0.87 -0.34 8.27
N ILE A 7 -1.29 0.85 7.84
CA ILE A 7 -2.52 1.47 8.28
C ILE A 7 -3.63 1.15 7.28
N THR A 8 -4.64 0.41 7.70
CA THR A 8 -5.80 0.06 6.86
C THR A 8 -7.11 0.20 7.64
N SER A 9 -8.24 0.09 6.95
CA SER A 9 -9.58 0.12 7.54
C SER A 9 -10.48 -0.87 6.83
N ALA A 10 -11.57 -1.31 7.45
CA ALA A 10 -12.53 -2.20 6.80
C ALA A 10 -13.46 -1.47 5.79
N GLU A 11 -13.51 -0.14 5.89
CA GLU A 11 -14.44 0.69 5.13
C GLU A 11 -13.78 2.02 4.71
N GLY A 12 -14.45 2.76 3.83
CA GLY A 12 -14.03 4.09 3.43
C GLY A 12 -14.35 5.15 4.49
N ASN A 13 -13.66 6.29 4.41
CA ASN A 13 -13.94 7.50 5.23
C ASN A 13 -13.85 7.31 6.76
N THR A 14 -13.09 6.32 7.24
CA THR A 14 -12.78 6.14 8.68
C THR A 14 -11.81 7.18 9.24
N GLY A 15 -11.23 8.03 8.38
CA GLY A 15 -10.23 9.02 8.79
C GLY A 15 -8.84 8.42 9.03
N LYS A 16 -8.46 7.38 8.25
CA LYS A 16 -7.10 6.80 8.27
C LYS A 16 -5.98 7.83 8.19
N SER A 17 -6.18 8.88 7.40
CA SER A 17 -5.21 9.97 7.25
C SER A 17 -4.93 10.72 8.56
N THR A 18 -5.93 10.87 9.44
CA THR A 18 -5.76 11.44 10.79
C THR A 18 -4.82 10.58 11.62
N VAL A 19 -5.05 9.27 11.62
CA VAL A 19 -4.24 8.29 12.35
C VAL A 19 -2.81 8.23 11.78
N ALA A 20 -2.67 8.22 10.47
CA ALA A 20 -1.37 8.23 9.79
C ALA A 20 -0.56 9.49 10.10
N LEU A 21 -1.19 10.66 10.05
CA LEU A 21 -0.55 11.93 10.39
C LEU A 21 -0.09 11.96 11.85
N GLY A 22 -0.94 11.50 12.78
CA GLY A 22 -0.61 11.38 14.19
C GLY A 22 0.58 10.45 14.46
N LEU A 23 0.61 9.28 13.81
CA LEU A 23 1.70 8.32 13.90
C LEU A 23 3.01 8.89 13.33
N LEU A 24 2.96 9.55 12.17
CA LEU A 24 4.13 10.22 11.62
C LEU A 24 4.69 11.28 12.57
N ALA A 25 3.83 12.13 13.15
CA ALA A 25 4.25 13.13 14.10
C ALA A 25 4.81 12.53 15.41
N ALA A 26 4.34 11.35 15.83
CA ALA A 26 4.94 10.62 16.95
C ALA A 26 6.32 10.07 16.57
N LEU A 27 6.44 9.44 15.41
CA LEU A 27 7.71 8.90 14.89
C LEU A 27 8.77 10.00 14.72
N ARG A 28 8.41 11.19 14.21
CA ARG A 28 9.37 12.30 14.01
C ARG A 28 10.08 12.73 15.29
N ARG A 29 9.43 12.61 16.45
CA ARG A 29 10.03 12.95 17.75
C ARG A 29 11.17 12.00 18.14
N THR A 30 11.25 10.82 17.52
CA THR A 30 12.31 9.84 17.77
C THR A 30 13.63 10.17 17.05
N GLY A 31 13.62 11.10 16.10
CA GLY A 31 14.79 11.47 15.30
C GLY A 31 15.21 10.43 14.24
N ARG A 32 14.37 9.43 13.97
CA ARG A 32 14.59 8.40 12.95
C ARG A 32 14.33 8.93 11.55
N ASN A 33 14.96 8.31 10.56
CA ASN A 33 14.64 8.56 9.16
C ASN A 33 13.33 7.83 8.78
N ILE A 34 12.29 8.57 8.44
CA ILE A 34 10.93 8.04 8.26
C ILE A 34 10.52 8.16 6.80
N GLY A 35 10.04 7.05 6.23
CA GLY A 35 9.42 7.00 4.92
C GLY A 35 7.91 6.81 5.02
N VAL A 36 7.19 7.17 3.97
CA VAL A 36 5.77 6.84 3.78
C VAL A 36 5.63 5.98 2.53
N PHE A 37 4.65 5.10 2.47
CA PHE A 37 4.42 4.32 1.25
C PHE A 37 2.93 4.16 0.98
N ARG A 38 2.55 4.39 -0.28
CA ARG A 38 1.19 4.23 -0.79
C ARG A 38 1.16 3.04 -1.75
N PRO A 39 0.79 1.82 -1.31
CA PRO A 39 0.84 0.63 -2.16
C PRO A 39 -0.01 0.77 -3.42
N VAL A 40 -1.20 1.36 -3.27
CA VAL A 40 -2.15 1.61 -4.37
C VAL A 40 -2.55 3.07 -4.34
N SER A 41 -2.34 3.78 -5.44
CA SER A 41 -2.79 5.16 -5.63
C SER A 41 -3.92 5.25 -6.68
N ARG A 42 -4.82 6.22 -6.52
CA ARG A 42 -6.01 6.38 -7.40
C ARG A 42 -5.68 6.97 -8.76
N THR A 43 -4.64 7.76 -8.83
CA THR A 43 -4.33 8.59 -9.97
C THR A 43 -3.15 7.95 -10.69
N GLY A 44 -3.36 7.54 -11.95
CA GLY A 44 -2.29 7.08 -12.84
C GLY A 44 -1.33 8.22 -13.25
N GLY A 45 -0.87 9.04 -12.30
CA GLY A 45 0.06 10.15 -12.52
C GLY A 45 -0.32 11.52 -11.92
N ASP A 46 -1.58 11.76 -11.52
CA ASP A 46 -1.98 12.98 -10.79
C ASP A 46 -1.68 12.87 -9.28
N SER A 47 -1.63 14.00 -8.55
CA SER A 47 -1.21 13.99 -7.14
C SER A 47 -2.25 13.34 -6.21
N ASP A 48 -1.81 12.37 -5.42
CA ASP A 48 -2.60 11.76 -4.34
C ASP A 48 -2.51 12.70 -3.14
N TYR A 49 -3.58 13.46 -2.90
CA TYR A 49 -3.62 14.47 -1.84
C TYR A 49 -3.29 13.94 -0.43
N ILE A 50 -3.48 12.64 -0.18
CA ILE A 50 -3.12 12.03 1.10
C ILE A 50 -1.63 11.74 1.12
N LEU A 51 -1.07 11.24 0.04
CA LEU A 51 0.38 11.09 -0.05
C LEU A 51 1.06 12.45 0.11
N ASP A 52 0.55 13.49 -0.57
CA ASP A 52 1.07 14.86 -0.45
C ASP A 52 1.01 15.36 0.99
N LEU A 53 -0.09 15.09 1.72
CA LEU A 53 -0.21 15.41 3.15
C LEU A 53 0.92 14.78 3.97
N LEU A 54 1.14 13.49 3.76
CA LEU A 54 2.08 12.71 4.57
C LEU A 54 3.52 13.10 4.23
N LEU A 55 3.79 13.41 2.96
CA LEU A 55 5.08 13.90 2.48
C LEU A 55 5.37 15.32 2.99
N ASP A 56 4.38 16.23 2.97
CA ASP A 56 4.46 17.56 3.60
C ASP A 56 4.90 17.47 5.08
N GLU A 57 4.37 16.47 5.81
CA GLU A 57 4.73 16.25 7.21
C GLU A 57 6.16 15.76 7.38
N LEU A 58 6.70 14.99 6.43
CA LEU A 58 8.09 14.55 6.46
C LEU A 58 9.07 15.70 6.14
N GLY A 59 8.67 16.63 5.28
CA GLY A 59 9.49 17.77 4.87
C GLY A 59 10.23 17.51 3.57
N ASP A 60 11.56 17.40 3.61
CA ASP A 60 12.36 17.16 2.39
C ASP A 60 12.21 15.71 1.91
N HIS A 61 11.75 15.52 0.68
CA HIS A 61 11.48 14.21 0.11
C HIS A 61 11.75 14.18 -1.40
N GLY A 62 11.97 12.98 -1.94
CA GLY A 62 12.06 12.75 -3.39
C GLY A 62 10.71 12.96 -4.11
N PRO A 63 10.62 12.73 -5.43
CA PRO A 63 9.35 12.84 -6.14
C PRO A 63 8.30 11.89 -5.56
N ALA A 64 7.03 12.33 -5.49
CA ALA A 64 5.93 11.55 -4.90
C ALA A 64 5.77 10.16 -5.54
N THR A 65 6.15 10.01 -6.82
CA THR A 65 6.15 8.73 -7.56
C THR A 65 7.01 7.66 -6.91
N ASP A 66 8.06 8.03 -6.19
CA ASP A 66 8.97 7.09 -5.52
C ASP A 66 8.32 6.43 -4.28
N PHE A 67 7.25 7.05 -3.76
CA PHE A 67 6.52 6.60 -2.59
C PHE A 67 5.23 5.85 -2.95
N VAL A 68 5.01 5.56 -4.23
CA VAL A 68 3.84 4.84 -4.75
C VAL A 68 4.21 3.45 -5.27
N GLY A 69 3.39 2.45 -4.95
CA GLY A 69 3.53 1.10 -5.49
C GLY A 69 2.98 1.01 -6.92
N VAL A 70 1.67 1.03 -7.06
CA VAL A 70 0.97 0.90 -8.35
C VAL A 70 -0.30 1.78 -8.39
N SER A 71 -0.90 1.91 -9.57
CA SER A 71 -2.20 2.57 -9.73
C SER A 71 -3.37 1.63 -9.40
N HIS A 72 -4.57 2.18 -9.23
CA HIS A 72 -5.78 1.38 -9.10
C HIS A 72 -6.10 0.58 -10.38
N GLU A 73 -5.80 1.16 -11.54
CA GLU A 73 -5.96 0.50 -12.85
C GLU A 73 -5.06 -0.73 -12.97
N ASP A 74 -3.85 -0.67 -12.45
CA ASP A 74 -2.92 -1.81 -12.39
C ASP A 74 -3.49 -2.97 -11.57
N VAL A 75 -4.10 -2.66 -10.42
CA VAL A 75 -4.72 -3.66 -9.54
C VAL A 75 -5.92 -4.31 -10.24
N HIS A 76 -6.76 -3.52 -10.91
CA HIS A 76 -7.88 -4.06 -11.67
C HIS A 76 -7.45 -4.91 -12.86
N ALA A 77 -6.36 -4.54 -13.53
CA ALA A 77 -5.86 -5.29 -14.68
C ALA A 77 -5.26 -6.64 -14.28
N ASP A 78 -4.41 -6.66 -13.24
CA ASP A 78 -3.80 -7.89 -12.71
C ASP A 78 -3.38 -7.71 -11.23
N PRO A 79 -4.20 -8.15 -10.27
CA PRO A 79 -3.92 -8.01 -8.84
C PRO A 79 -2.62 -8.69 -8.38
N ASN A 80 -2.23 -9.80 -9.02
CA ASN A 80 -1.05 -10.57 -8.63
C ASN A 80 0.24 -9.92 -9.18
N ALA A 81 0.21 -9.44 -10.42
CA ALA A 81 1.31 -8.66 -10.97
C ALA A 81 1.47 -7.31 -10.27
N ALA A 82 0.35 -6.67 -9.90
CA ALA A 82 0.34 -5.48 -9.06
C ALA A 82 1.01 -5.74 -7.70
N LEU A 83 0.63 -6.80 -6.99
CA LEU A 83 1.23 -7.17 -5.71
C LEU A 83 2.75 -7.39 -5.82
N THR A 84 3.21 -8.05 -6.88
CA THR A 84 4.65 -8.25 -7.14
C THR A 84 5.39 -6.92 -7.31
N ARG A 85 4.80 -5.96 -8.04
CA ARG A 85 5.36 -4.62 -8.22
C ARG A 85 5.38 -3.82 -6.91
N ILE A 86 4.31 -3.90 -6.13
CA ILE A 86 4.21 -3.28 -4.79
C ILE A 86 5.35 -3.76 -3.89
N VAL A 87 5.56 -5.09 -3.81
CA VAL A 87 6.65 -5.68 -3.00
C VAL A 87 8.01 -5.16 -3.47
N ALA A 88 8.25 -5.09 -4.78
CA ALA A 88 9.51 -4.59 -5.33
C ALA A 88 9.76 -3.11 -4.99
N HIS A 89 8.79 -2.24 -5.24
CA HIS A 89 8.89 -0.80 -4.97
C HIS A 89 9.08 -0.53 -3.48
N TYR A 90 8.28 -1.18 -2.63
CA TYR A 90 8.42 -1.06 -1.19
C TYR A 90 9.82 -1.44 -0.71
N ASN A 91 10.36 -2.58 -1.16
CA ASN A 91 11.68 -3.03 -0.72
C ASN A 91 12.81 -2.10 -1.20
N ALA A 92 12.67 -1.45 -2.36
CA ALA A 92 13.61 -0.44 -2.82
C ALA A 92 13.57 0.83 -1.95
N LEU A 93 12.35 1.27 -1.58
CA LEU A 93 12.13 2.42 -0.71
C LEU A 93 12.61 2.14 0.73
N ALA A 94 12.22 1.01 1.32
CA ALA A 94 12.48 0.65 2.71
C ALA A 94 13.97 0.50 3.05
N ARG A 95 14.87 0.43 2.05
CA ARG A 95 16.33 0.45 2.28
C ARG A 95 16.85 1.82 2.70
N GLN A 96 16.09 2.87 2.43
CA GLN A 96 16.51 4.25 2.61
C GLN A 96 16.08 4.81 3.98
N PHE A 97 15.17 4.14 4.68
CA PHE A 97 14.51 4.63 5.90
C PHE A 97 14.70 3.66 7.08
N ASP A 98 14.62 4.18 8.30
CA ASP A 98 14.62 3.37 9.52
C ASP A 98 13.23 2.81 9.81
N VAL A 99 12.18 3.60 9.50
CA VAL A 99 10.77 3.24 9.67
C VAL A 99 9.98 3.66 8.44
N VAL A 100 9.07 2.80 7.95
CA VAL A 100 8.14 3.13 6.85
C VAL A 100 6.70 3.01 7.32
N VAL A 101 5.94 4.12 7.22
CA VAL A 101 4.49 4.12 7.44
C VAL A 101 3.78 3.85 6.13
N ILE A 102 3.09 2.71 6.05
CA ILE A 102 2.40 2.27 4.84
C ILE A 102 0.91 2.60 5.00
N LEU A 103 0.33 3.33 4.05
CA LEU A 103 -1.09 3.66 4.09
C LEU A 103 -1.83 2.86 3.01
N GLY A 104 -2.76 2.00 3.43
CA GLY A 104 -3.64 1.21 2.58
C GLY A 104 -4.72 2.03 1.88
N SER A 105 -5.34 1.46 0.84
CA SER A 105 -6.31 2.16 -0.02
C SER A 105 -7.60 2.59 0.72
N ASP A 106 -8.39 3.45 0.08
CA ASP A 106 -9.46 4.24 0.72
C ASP A 106 -10.90 3.88 0.32
N TYR A 107 -11.17 2.71 -0.29
CA TYR A 107 -12.54 2.23 -0.53
C TYR A 107 -13.40 3.21 -1.30
N SER A 108 -12.83 3.79 -2.34
CA SER A 108 -13.45 4.88 -3.09
C SER A 108 -14.17 4.47 -4.35
N ASP A 109 -14.07 3.21 -4.75
CA ASP A 109 -14.80 2.71 -5.91
C ASP A 109 -15.58 1.44 -5.57
N VAL A 110 -16.82 1.39 -6.03
CA VAL A 110 -17.74 0.28 -5.80
C VAL A 110 -17.46 -0.78 -6.85
N SER A 111 -16.41 -1.60 -6.68
CA SER A 111 -16.26 -2.85 -7.47
C SER A 111 -15.17 -3.85 -7.04
N THR A 112 -14.74 -3.92 -5.77
CA THR A 112 -14.03 -5.13 -5.30
C THR A 112 -14.64 -5.66 -4.01
N PRO A 113 -15.17 -6.91 -4.00
CA PRO A 113 -15.85 -7.47 -2.84
C PRO A 113 -15.03 -7.59 -1.55
N THR A 114 -13.71 -7.42 -1.56
CA THR A 114 -12.91 -7.45 -0.32
C THR A 114 -11.64 -6.59 -0.42
N GLU A 115 -11.76 -5.28 -0.60
CA GLU A 115 -10.59 -4.37 -0.56
C GLU A 115 -9.82 -4.47 0.78
N LEU A 116 -10.47 -4.94 1.85
CA LEU A 116 -9.79 -5.31 3.10
C LEU A 116 -8.87 -6.51 2.92
N SER A 117 -9.33 -7.62 2.34
CA SER A 117 -8.45 -8.76 2.05
C SER A 117 -7.29 -8.36 1.15
N TYR A 118 -7.50 -7.51 0.15
CA TYR A 118 -6.38 -7.08 -0.70
C TYR A 118 -5.34 -6.25 0.07
N ASN A 119 -5.78 -5.31 0.92
CA ASN A 119 -4.88 -4.57 1.80
C ASN A 119 -4.18 -5.48 2.81
N ALA A 120 -4.88 -6.46 3.38
CA ALA A 120 -4.34 -7.44 4.31
C ALA A 120 -3.26 -8.31 3.62
N ARG A 121 -3.55 -8.77 2.40
CA ARG A 121 -2.61 -9.53 1.57
C ARG A 121 -1.37 -8.71 1.22
N ILE A 122 -1.51 -7.42 0.91
CA ILE A 122 -0.36 -6.53 0.75
C ILE A 122 0.43 -6.48 2.06
N ALA A 123 -0.21 -6.18 3.19
CA ALA A 123 0.45 -6.09 4.49
C ALA A 123 1.25 -7.36 4.82
N ALA A 124 0.65 -8.55 4.64
CA ALA A 124 1.31 -9.84 4.83
C ALA A 124 2.55 -10.01 3.91
N ASN A 125 2.44 -9.65 2.64
CA ASN A 125 3.57 -9.76 1.69
C ASN A 125 4.67 -8.71 1.92
N LEU A 126 4.36 -7.60 2.57
CA LEU A 126 5.34 -6.60 3.01
C LEU A 126 5.94 -6.95 4.39
N GLY A 127 5.41 -7.96 5.08
CA GLY A 127 5.76 -8.27 6.47
C GLY A 127 5.36 -7.16 7.44
N ALA A 128 4.30 -6.41 7.10
CA ALA A 128 3.92 -5.21 7.83
C ALA A 128 2.77 -5.46 8.80
N PRO A 129 2.97 -5.24 10.11
CA PRO A 129 1.90 -5.39 11.10
C PRO A 129 0.86 -4.28 10.92
N VAL A 130 -0.40 -4.62 11.13
CA VAL A 130 -1.56 -3.80 10.76
C VAL A 130 -2.04 -2.96 11.93
N LEU A 131 -2.02 -1.64 11.77
CA LEU A 131 -2.81 -0.70 12.57
C LEU A 131 -4.19 -0.57 11.94
N LEU A 132 -5.19 -1.25 12.51
CA LEU A 132 -6.54 -1.28 11.98
C LEU A 132 -7.33 -0.04 12.43
N VAL A 133 -7.89 0.71 11.49
CA VAL A 133 -8.71 1.89 11.76
C VAL A 133 -10.19 1.57 11.51
N LEU A 134 -11.02 1.72 12.54
CA LEU A 134 -12.47 1.53 12.45
C LEU A 134 -13.18 2.89 12.45
N GLY A 135 -14.27 3.02 11.69
CA GLY A 135 -15.09 4.22 11.67
C GLY A 135 -16.23 4.18 12.68
N GLY A 136 -16.27 5.15 13.59
CA GLY A 136 -17.36 5.38 14.54
C GLY A 136 -18.60 6.03 13.91
N ARG A 137 -18.55 6.34 12.61
CA ARG A 137 -19.63 6.95 11.83
C ARG A 137 -19.93 6.10 10.60
N GLN A 138 -21.21 5.91 10.31
CA GLN A 138 -21.67 5.19 9.13
C GLN A 138 -22.58 6.06 8.26
N HIS A 139 -22.64 5.72 6.98
CA HIS A 139 -23.63 6.28 6.08
C HIS A 139 -24.94 5.54 6.27
N ASP A 140 -26.02 6.29 6.49
CA ASP A 140 -27.38 5.77 6.58
C ASP A 140 -28.20 6.39 5.46
N GLU A 141 -29.01 5.57 4.77
CA GLU A 141 -29.90 6.03 3.71
C GLU A 141 -31.06 6.87 4.29
N ASN A 142 -31.43 6.65 5.56
CA ASN A 142 -32.47 7.38 6.28
C ASN A 142 -31.95 7.88 7.63
N PRO A 143 -31.04 8.87 7.63
CA PRO A 143 -30.45 9.37 8.86
C PRO A 143 -31.52 10.04 9.75
N PRO A 144 -31.37 9.99 11.08
CA PRO A 144 -32.17 10.78 12.02
C PRO A 144 -32.20 12.28 11.66
N ALA A 145 -33.31 12.95 11.95
CA ALA A 145 -33.55 14.34 11.55
C ALA A 145 -32.53 15.37 12.11
N ASP A 146 -31.80 15.00 13.15
CA ASP A 146 -30.76 15.76 13.83
C ASP A 146 -29.33 15.44 13.33
N THR A 147 -29.19 14.60 12.31
CA THR A 147 -27.88 14.25 11.74
C THR A 147 -27.30 15.42 10.95
N HIS A 148 -26.12 15.90 11.36
CA HIS A 148 -25.39 16.93 10.61
C HIS A 148 -24.95 16.41 9.24
N VAL A 149 -24.94 17.29 8.25
CA VAL A 149 -24.75 16.93 6.84
C VAL A 149 -23.44 16.21 6.57
N PHE A 150 -22.38 16.50 7.35
CA PHE A 150 -21.03 15.98 7.10
C PHE A 150 -20.58 14.87 8.07
N THR A 151 -21.29 14.61 9.18
CA THR A 151 -20.79 13.72 10.25
C THR A 151 -21.27 12.27 10.14
N GLY A 152 -22.34 12.00 9.40
CA GLY A 152 -22.95 10.65 9.34
C GLY A 152 -23.54 10.20 10.69
N VAL A 153 -24.09 8.99 10.71
CA VAL A 153 -24.77 8.41 11.88
C VAL A 153 -23.76 7.77 12.82
N ALA A 154 -23.87 8.02 14.12
CA ALA A 154 -23.00 7.42 15.14
C ALA A 154 -23.25 5.91 15.27
N ARG A 155 -22.17 5.13 15.33
CA ARG A 155 -22.24 3.71 15.68
C ARG A 155 -22.26 3.49 17.19
N GLY A 156 -23.03 2.51 17.62
CA GLY A 156 -23.03 2.01 18.99
C GLY A 156 -21.89 1.01 19.29
N PRO A 157 -21.68 0.65 20.57
CA PRO A 157 -20.69 -0.34 20.99
C PRO A 157 -20.85 -1.70 20.31
N GLU A 158 -22.07 -2.21 20.17
CA GLU A 158 -22.33 -3.51 19.52
C GLU A 158 -21.97 -3.50 18.03
N GLU A 159 -22.30 -2.40 17.32
CA GLU A 159 -21.94 -2.24 15.91
C GLU A 159 -20.43 -2.10 15.73
N MET A 160 -19.74 -1.39 16.63
CA MET A 160 -18.29 -1.23 16.61
C MET A 160 -17.57 -2.55 16.91
N ALA A 161 -18.06 -3.34 17.86
CA ALA A 161 -17.55 -4.68 18.15
C ALA A 161 -17.69 -5.60 16.94
N LEU A 162 -18.89 -5.64 16.33
CA LEU A 162 -19.12 -6.45 15.12
C LEU A 162 -18.21 -6.04 13.96
N ALA A 163 -18.03 -4.74 13.73
CA ALA A 163 -17.12 -4.23 12.71
C ALA A 163 -15.67 -4.65 12.97
N ALA A 164 -15.24 -4.66 14.24
CA ALA A 164 -13.92 -5.15 14.63
C ALA A 164 -13.77 -6.66 14.37
N GLU A 165 -14.75 -7.48 14.78
CA GLU A 165 -14.72 -8.95 14.59
C GLU A 165 -14.57 -9.31 13.11
N ILE A 166 -15.39 -8.71 12.25
CA ILE A 166 -15.36 -8.96 10.80
C ILE A 166 -14.00 -8.54 10.22
N ALA A 167 -13.52 -7.36 10.57
CA ALA A 167 -12.27 -6.84 10.03
C ALA A 167 -11.07 -7.70 10.44
N ILE A 168 -11.04 -8.15 11.69
CA ILE A 168 -9.93 -8.94 12.24
C ILE A 168 -9.95 -10.36 11.70
N ALA A 169 -11.13 -10.96 11.50
CA ALA A 169 -11.27 -12.25 10.83
C ALA A 169 -10.66 -12.19 9.42
N GLU A 170 -10.96 -11.14 8.65
CA GLU A 170 -10.40 -10.95 7.31
C GLU A 170 -8.87 -10.78 7.32
N LEU A 171 -8.34 -10.01 8.29
CA LEU A 171 -6.88 -9.88 8.45
C LEU A 171 -6.22 -11.23 8.74
N ARG A 172 -6.85 -12.04 9.60
CA ARG A 172 -6.34 -13.37 9.97
C ARG A 172 -6.37 -14.34 8.78
N ASP A 173 -7.44 -14.32 7.98
CA ASP A 173 -7.58 -15.17 6.80
C ASP A 173 -6.51 -14.87 5.73
N GLU A 174 -6.03 -13.63 5.67
CA GLU A 174 -4.93 -13.20 4.77
C GLU A 174 -3.55 -13.22 5.44
N HIS A 175 -3.43 -13.79 6.64
CA HIS A 175 -2.19 -13.88 7.43
C HIS A 175 -1.55 -12.53 7.76
N ALA A 176 -2.35 -11.47 7.83
CA ALA A 176 -1.91 -10.14 8.24
C ALA A 176 -1.94 -10.03 9.77
N HIS A 177 -0.79 -9.73 10.37
CA HIS A 177 -0.67 -9.61 11.82
C HIS A 177 -1.29 -8.29 12.32
N LEU A 178 -2.26 -8.35 13.23
CA LEU A 178 -2.85 -7.18 13.86
C LEU A 178 -1.93 -6.60 14.95
N LEU A 179 -1.57 -5.33 14.82
CA LEU A 179 -0.73 -4.60 15.78
C LEU A 179 -1.57 -3.95 16.88
N ALA A 180 -2.60 -3.20 16.48
CA ALA A 180 -3.47 -2.41 17.34
C ALA A 180 -4.72 -1.97 16.57
N VAL A 181 -5.75 -1.52 17.30
CA VAL A 181 -6.99 -0.98 16.73
C VAL A 181 -7.16 0.49 17.15
N VAL A 182 -7.49 1.35 16.19
CA VAL A 182 -7.91 2.73 16.46
C VAL A 182 -9.33 2.91 15.94
N ALA A 183 -10.29 3.05 16.85
CA ALA A 183 -11.63 3.49 16.50
C ALA A 183 -11.65 5.01 16.40
N ASN A 184 -11.77 5.53 15.19
CA ASN A 184 -11.79 6.96 14.93
C ASN A 184 -13.23 7.45 14.75
N ARG A 185 -13.47 8.75 14.93
CA ARG A 185 -14.79 9.38 14.74
C ARG A 185 -15.87 8.88 15.69
N VAL A 186 -15.47 8.50 16.90
CA VAL A 186 -16.35 7.95 17.93
C VAL A 186 -17.18 9.05 18.61
N SER A 187 -18.41 8.77 19.01
CA SER A 187 -19.20 9.75 19.77
C SER A 187 -18.47 10.12 21.08
N PRO A 188 -18.22 11.43 21.36
CA PRO A 188 -17.40 11.86 22.51
C PRO A 188 -17.91 11.37 23.87
N ASP A 189 -19.21 11.17 24.00
CA ASP A 189 -19.90 10.69 25.20
C ASP A 189 -19.83 9.17 25.39
N ARG A 190 -19.37 8.41 24.38
CA ARG A 190 -19.38 6.94 24.37
C ARG A 190 -18.00 6.30 24.16
N LEU A 191 -16.92 7.08 24.28
CA LEU A 191 -15.54 6.61 24.05
C LEU A 191 -15.23 5.33 24.83
N THR A 192 -15.41 5.35 26.16
CA THR A 192 -15.09 4.21 27.04
C THR A 192 -15.96 2.98 26.77
N GLU A 193 -17.24 3.16 26.45
CA GLU A 193 -18.14 2.05 26.14
C GLU A 193 -17.73 1.34 24.84
N ILE A 194 -17.37 2.12 23.82
CA ILE A 194 -16.95 1.61 22.52
C ILE A 194 -15.58 0.96 22.60
N GLU A 195 -14.63 1.57 23.32
CA GLU A 195 -13.32 0.97 23.59
C GLU A 195 -13.47 -0.40 24.24
N ALA A 196 -14.26 -0.50 25.31
CA ALA A 196 -14.49 -1.76 26.02
C ALA A 196 -15.16 -2.84 25.14
N ALA A 197 -16.10 -2.44 24.28
CA ALA A 197 -16.77 -3.37 23.38
C ALA A 197 -15.82 -3.92 22.31
N ILE A 198 -14.97 -3.06 21.73
CA ILE A 198 -13.95 -3.49 20.77
C ILE A 198 -12.92 -4.38 21.46
N VAL A 199 -12.43 -4.02 22.64
CA VAL A 199 -11.51 -4.87 23.42
C VAL A 199 -12.12 -6.26 23.65
N GLY A 200 -13.40 -6.34 24.00
CA GLY A 200 -14.10 -7.61 24.18
C GLY A 200 -14.23 -8.45 22.90
N ALA A 201 -14.31 -7.81 21.73
CA ALA A 201 -14.33 -8.46 20.42
C ALA A 201 -12.94 -8.93 19.96
N VAL A 202 -11.86 -8.24 20.39
CA VAL A 202 -10.48 -8.54 19.96
C VAL A 202 -9.76 -9.50 20.91
N ASP A 203 -10.22 -9.66 22.15
CA ASP A 203 -9.53 -10.47 23.17
C ASP A 203 -9.61 -11.99 22.88
N ASP A 204 -8.69 -12.47 22.05
CA ASP A 204 -8.40 -13.89 21.84
C ASP A 204 -7.24 -14.42 22.72
N GLY A 205 -6.81 -13.62 23.70
CA GLY A 205 -5.65 -13.88 24.57
C GLY A 205 -4.37 -13.14 24.19
N THR A 206 -4.35 -12.39 23.06
CA THR A 206 -3.18 -11.61 22.59
C THR A 206 -3.07 -10.19 23.15
N LYS A 207 -4.08 -9.68 23.86
CA LYS A 207 -4.11 -8.31 24.46
C LYS A 207 -3.69 -7.20 23.48
N VAL A 208 -4.40 -7.10 22.36
CA VAL A 208 -4.19 -6.04 21.36
C VAL A 208 -4.68 -4.69 21.92
N PRO A 209 -3.87 -3.61 21.90
CA PRO A 209 -4.30 -2.29 22.33
C PRO A 209 -5.39 -1.70 21.42
N VAL A 210 -6.35 -1.03 22.06
CA VAL A 210 -7.48 -0.36 21.39
C VAL A 210 -7.53 1.08 21.88
N TRP A 211 -7.60 2.03 20.96
CA TRP A 211 -7.76 3.45 21.27
C TRP A 211 -8.96 4.07 20.54
N CYS A 212 -9.62 5.04 21.16
CA CYS A 212 -10.77 5.74 20.58
C CYS A 212 -10.49 7.23 20.39
N ILE A 213 -10.56 7.71 19.14
CA ILE A 213 -10.49 9.14 18.80
C ILE A 213 -11.92 9.68 18.60
N PRO A 214 -12.34 10.75 19.31
CA PRO A 214 -13.68 11.29 19.18
C PRO A 214 -13.91 11.97 17.82
N GLU A 215 -15.17 12.01 17.39
CA GLU A 215 -15.61 12.81 16.24
C GLU A 215 -15.43 14.29 16.54
N ASP A 216 -14.87 15.00 15.56
CA ASP A 216 -14.81 16.45 15.53
C ASP A 216 -15.31 16.95 14.18
N THR A 217 -16.30 17.83 14.22
CA THR A 217 -16.98 18.34 13.02
C THR A 217 -16.04 19.13 12.11
N VAL A 218 -15.01 19.78 12.67
CA VAL A 218 -14.05 20.57 11.89
C VAL A 218 -13.22 19.67 10.96
N LEU A 219 -12.91 18.44 11.37
CA LEU A 219 -12.08 17.53 10.56
C LEU A 219 -12.80 17.07 9.28
N VAL A 220 -14.12 16.92 9.34
CA VAL A 220 -14.94 16.37 8.24
C VAL A 220 -15.62 17.45 7.40
N ALA A 221 -15.78 18.65 7.96
CA ALA A 221 -16.38 19.80 7.29
C ALA A 221 -15.56 20.25 6.06
N PRO A 222 -16.14 20.42 4.87
CA PRO A 222 -15.45 21.00 3.73
C PRO A 222 -15.18 22.50 3.94
N THR A 223 -14.16 23.04 3.27
CA THR A 223 -13.99 24.50 3.21
C THR A 223 -15.03 25.12 2.29
N LEU A 224 -15.34 26.41 2.47
CA LEU A 224 -16.22 27.12 1.52
C LEU A 224 -15.62 27.16 0.12
N ARG A 225 -14.29 27.17 -0.02
CA ARG A 225 -13.59 27.03 -1.30
C ARG A 225 -13.90 25.70 -1.96
N ALA A 226 -13.79 24.59 -1.23
CA ALA A 226 -14.17 23.29 -1.76
C ALA A 226 -15.65 23.23 -2.17
N LEU A 227 -16.54 23.86 -1.40
CA LEU A 227 -17.95 23.97 -1.77
C LEU A 227 -18.13 24.84 -3.04
N LEU A 228 -17.44 25.97 -3.13
CA LEU A 228 -17.46 26.87 -4.30
C LEU A 228 -17.05 26.11 -5.56
N ASP A 229 -15.91 25.40 -5.51
CA ASP A 229 -15.38 24.64 -6.63
C ASP A 229 -16.32 23.49 -7.01
N ALA A 230 -16.84 22.74 -6.04
CA ALA A 230 -17.76 21.63 -6.28
C ALA A 230 -19.06 22.06 -6.97
N MET A 231 -19.52 23.29 -6.73
CA MET A 231 -20.75 23.83 -7.29
C MET A 231 -20.55 24.63 -8.58
N ASP A 232 -19.34 24.66 -9.14
CA ASP A 232 -18.95 25.56 -10.23
C ASP A 232 -19.36 27.02 -9.93
N GLY A 233 -19.19 27.41 -8.66
CA GLY A 233 -19.66 28.68 -8.10
C GLY A 233 -18.69 29.83 -8.33
N SER A 234 -19.15 31.04 -8.03
CA SER A 234 -18.30 32.24 -8.02
C SER A 234 -18.57 33.11 -6.79
N LEU A 235 -17.50 33.70 -6.23
CA LEU A 235 -17.63 34.64 -5.13
C LEU A 235 -18.29 35.92 -5.63
N TYR A 236 -19.49 36.21 -5.13
CA TYR A 236 -20.22 37.45 -5.41
C TYR A 236 -19.75 38.60 -4.51
N ARG A 237 -19.59 38.32 -3.21
CA ARG A 237 -19.18 39.31 -2.21
C ARG A 237 -18.56 38.62 -0.98
N GLY A 238 -17.88 39.40 -0.15
CA GLY A 238 -17.27 38.97 1.10
C GLY A 238 -15.76 38.87 0.95
N ASP A 239 -15.09 38.54 2.04
CA ASP A 239 -13.64 38.41 2.06
C ASP A 239 -13.20 37.08 1.43
N PRO A 240 -12.39 37.09 0.36
CA PRO A 240 -11.86 35.87 -0.26
C PRO A 240 -10.99 35.01 0.68
N GLU A 241 -10.38 35.59 1.71
CA GLU A 241 -9.58 34.84 2.70
C GLU A 241 -10.47 33.96 3.59
N LEU A 242 -11.74 34.34 3.77
CA LEU A 242 -12.70 33.56 4.55
C LEU A 242 -13.22 32.33 3.80
N LEU A 243 -12.94 32.17 2.51
CA LEU A 243 -13.28 30.96 1.76
C LEU A 243 -12.56 29.71 2.26
N ASP A 244 -11.43 29.87 2.96
CA ASP A 244 -10.68 28.74 3.52
C ASP A 244 -11.27 28.24 4.86
N ARG A 245 -12.30 28.91 5.39
CA ARG A 245 -13.03 28.46 6.58
C ARG A 245 -13.89 27.24 6.30
N GLU A 246 -14.02 26.39 7.30
CA GLU A 246 -14.86 25.20 7.25
C GLU A 246 -16.36 25.55 7.36
N ALA A 247 -17.18 24.94 6.51
CA ALA A 247 -18.63 24.91 6.65
C ALA A 247 -19.01 23.71 7.52
N LEU A 248 -19.29 23.96 8.81
CA LEU A 248 -19.55 22.90 9.80
C LEU A 248 -20.89 22.21 9.55
N ASP A 249 -21.85 22.92 8.97
CA ASP A 249 -23.15 22.40 8.59
C ASP A 249 -23.75 23.20 7.43
N VAL A 250 -24.92 22.77 6.94
CA VAL A 250 -25.62 23.40 5.82
C VAL A 250 -27.07 23.68 6.19
N VAL A 251 -27.51 24.92 6.03
CA VAL A 251 -28.90 25.34 6.27
C VAL A 251 -29.58 25.69 4.96
N VAL A 252 -30.59 24.92 4.58
CA VAL A 252 -31.40 25.18 3.37
C VAL A 252 -32.53 26.17 3.68
N SER A 253 -32.39 27.39 3.17
CA SER A 253 -33.32 28.50 3.44
C SER A 253 -34.40 28.64 2.37
N ALA A 254 -35.31 27.67 2.32
CA ALA A 254 -36.50 27.74 1.45
C ALA A 254 -37.67 28.53 2.09
N MET A 255 -37.68 28.69 3.41
CA MET A 255 -38.78 29.30 4.17
C MET A 255 -38.73 30.84 4.17
N SER A 256 -39.69 31.50 4.85
CA SER A 256 -39.64 32.94 5.14
C SER A 256 -38.52 33.29 6.12
N MET A 257 -38.07 34.55 6.15
CA MET A 257 -37.01 34.98 7.07
C MET A 257 -37.31 34.67 8.55
N GLU A 258 -38.58 34.82 8.98
CA GLU A 258 -39.04 34.51 10.35
C GLU A 258 -38.78 33.04 10.74
N ASN A 259 -38.79 32.15 9.76
CA ASN A 259 -38.59 30.73 9.94
C ASN A 259 -37.13 30.30 9.73
N VAL A 260 -36.36 31.04 8.94
CA VAL A 260 -34.95 30.74 8.69
C VAL A 260 -34.09 31.15 9.89
N LEU A 261 -34.30 32.35 10.45
CA LEU A 261 -33.46 32.90 11.51
C LEU A 261 -33.34 31.99 12.76
N PRO A 262 -34.42 31.35 13.27
CA PRO A 262 -34.31 30.44 14.42
C PRO A 262 -33.59 29.12 14.12
N ARG A 263 -33.31 28.83 12.84
CA ARG A 263 -32.68 27.58 12.37
C ARG A 263 -31.24 27.79 11.92
N LEU A 264 -30.69 29.00 12.07
CA LEU A 264 -29.28 29.25 11.82
C LEU A 264 -28.44 28.47 12.84
N VAL A 265 -27.35 27.89 12.36
CA VAL A 265 -26.40 27.10 13.16
C VAL A 265 -25.02 27.74 13.05
N GLU A 266 -24.26 27.69 14.13
CA GLU A 266 -22.89 28.20 14.19
C GLU A 266 -22.00 27.52 13.15
N GLY A 267 -21.24 28.31 12.40
CA GLY A 267 -20.34 27.84 11.35
C GLY A 267 -21.03 27.23 10.13
N ALA A 268 -22.34 27.44 9.95
CA ALA A 268 -23.07 26.87 8.81
C ALA A 268 -22.85 27.66 7.52
N ALA A 269 -22.94 26.95 6.38
CA ALA A 269 -23.17 27.55 5.07
C ALA A 269 -24.69 27.62 4.79
N VAL A 270 -25.20 28.80 4.49
CA VAL A 270 -26.64 29.01 4.29
C VAL A 270 -26.98 29.05 2.81
N ILE A 271 -27.79 28.11 2.34
CA ILE A 271 -28.26 28.06 0.95
C ILE A 271 -29.54 28.90 0.84
N VAL A 272 -29.55 29.89 -0.05
CA VAL A 272 -30.68 30.79 -0.30
C VAL A 272 -31.01 30.78 -1.79
N ALA A 273 -32.29 30.72 -2.14
CA ALA A 273 -32.69 30.87 -3.53
C ALA A 273 -32.37 32.29 -4.03
N GLY A 274 -31.77 32.44 -5.21
CA GLY A 274 -31.27 33.72 -5.70
C GLY A 274 -32.34 34.81 -5.91
N ASP A 275 -33.62 34.43 -5.96
CA ASP A 275 -34.77 35.34 -6.03
C ASP A 275 -35.32 35.75 -4.64
N ARG A 276 -34.82 35.16 -3.54
CA ARG A 276 -35.22 35.46 -2.15
C ARG A 276 -34.34 36.53 -1.51
N SER A 277 -34.42 37.74 -2.08
CA SER A 277 -33.67 38.91 -1.60
C SER A 277 -33.99 39.28 -0.14
N ASP A 278 -35.19 38.97 0.34
CA ASP A 278 -35.60 39.15 1.74
C ASP A 278 -34.75 38.28 2.70
N VAL A 279 -34.53 37.02 2.34
CA VAL A 279 -33.75 36.07 3.13
C VAL A 279 -32.26 36.40 3.07
N LEU A 280 -31.74 36.77 1.89
CA LEU A 280 -30.35 37.23 1.74
C LEU A 280 -30.03 38.36 2.72
N LEU A 281 -30.86 39.41 2.74
CA LEU A 281 -30.68 40.54 3.65
C LEU A 281 -30.80 40.12 5.12
N ALA A 282 -31.81 39.30 5.46
CA ALA A 282 -32.02 38.83 6.82
C ALA A 282 -30.81 38.05 7.36
N VAL A 283 -30.24 37.14 6.55
CA VAL A 283 -29.08 36.34 6.94
C VAL A 283 -27.82 37.20 7.09
N LEU A 284 -27.58 38.16 6.19
CA LEU A 284 -26.46 39.11 6.32
C LEU A 284 -26.56 39.97 7.58
N MET A 285 -27.76 40.49 7.88
CA MET A 285 -27.99 41.29 9.08
C MET A 285 -27.86 40.44 10.35
N ALA A 286 -28.36 39.20 10.34
CA ALA A 286 -28.22 38.27 11.45
C ALA A 286 -26.74 38.01 11.75
N HIS A 287 -25.93 37.70 10.73
CA HIS A 287 -24.49 37.51 10.88
C HIS A 287 -23.79 38.73 11.49
N GLY A 288 -24.08 39.94 10.98
CA GLY A 288 -23.46 41.18 11.46
C GLY A 288 -23.96 41.67 12.82
N SER A 289 -25.09 41.15 13.33
CA SER A 289 -25.70 41.62 14.58
C SER A 289 -24.96 41.16 15.84
N GLY A 290 -24.21 40.07 15.77
CA GLY A 290 -23.62 39.39 16.93
C GLY A 290 -24.62 38.72 17.88
N THR A 291 -25.94 38.78 17.60
CA THR A 291 -27.00 38.14 18.40
C THR A 291 -27.49 36.82 17.81
N PHE A 292 -26.98 36.45 16.64
CA PHE A 292 -27.24 35.19 15.96
C PHE A 292 -25.94 34.42 15.76
N PRO A 293 -26.00 33.11 15.46
CA PRO A 293 -24.81 32.31 15.19
C PRO A 293 -23.93 32.93 14.10
N ALA A 294 -22.61 32.86 14.26
CA ALA A 294 -21.69 33.26 13.21
C ALA A 294 -21.74 32.22 12.09
N LEU A 295 -21.79 32.68 10.85
CA LEU A 295 -21.94 31.83 9.68
C LEU A 295 -20.58 31.72 8.97
N SER A 296 -20.36 30.60 8.30
CA SER A 296 -19.17 30.43 7.46
C SER A 296 -19.38 31.13 6.13
N GLY A 297 -20.55 30.96 5.49
CA GLY A 297 -20.84 31.61 4.22
C GLY A 297 -22.30 31.48 3.80
N MET A 298 -22.62 32.07 2.65
CA MET A 298 -23.93 32.00 2.01
C MET A 298 -23.80 31.54 0.56
N ILE A 299 -24.77 30.76 0.08
CA ILE A 299 -24.79 30.20 -1.27
C ILE A 299 -26.10 30.57 -1.94
N LEU A 300 -26.04 31.38 -2.98
CA LEU A 300 -27.18 31.82 -3.79
C LEU A 300 -27.37 30.92 -5.00
N THR A 301 -28.54 30.29 -5.10
CA THR A 301 -28.86 29.30 -6.15
C THR A 301 -29.66 29.90 -7.30
N GLY A 302 -29.68 29.21 -8.45
CA GLY A 302 -30.52 29.53 -9.61
C GLY A 302 -29.94 30.57 -10.58
N GLY A 303 -28.78 31.15 -10.29
CA GLY A 303 -28.07 32.06 -11.20
C GLY A 303 -28.82 33.36 -11.54
N PHE A 304 -29.78 33.77 -10.70
CA PHE A 304 -30.55 35.00 -10.90
C PHE A 304 -29.68 36.25 -10.66
N PRO A 305 -29.80 37.30 -11.49
CA PRO A 305 -29.12 38.56 -11.22
C PRO A 305 -29.75 39.25 -10.02
N ILE A 306 -28.92 39.78 -9.12
CA ILE A 306 -29.39 40.56 -7.97
C ILE A 306 -29.81 41.95 -8.47
N SER A 307 -30.98 42.43 -8.04
CA SER A 307 -31.47 43.73 -8.52
C SER A 307 -30.60 44.89 -8.00
N PRO A 308 -30.38 45.97 -8.78
CA PRO A 308 -29.53 47.09 -8.36
C PRO A 308 -29.94 47.75 -7.04
N ALA A 309 -31.24 47.70 -6.69
CA ALA A 309 -31.72 48.22 -5.41
C ALA A 309 -31.22 47.37 -4.22
N ILE A 310 -31.24 46.04 -4.37
CA ILE A 310 -30.72 45.11 -3.37
C ILE A 310 -29.21 45.20 -3.31
N GLU A 311 -28.51 45.33 -4.43
CA GLU A 311 -27.05 45.53 -4.44
C GLU A 311 -26.63 46.77 -3.65
N ARG A 312 -27.35 47.88 -3.79
CA ARG A 312 -27.10 49.10 -2.99
C ARG A 312 -27.33 48.87 -1.50
N LEU A 313 -28.38 48.14 -1.12
CA LEU A 313 -28.66 47.81 0.28
C LEU A 313 -27.57 46.91 0.86
N VAL A 314 -27.24 45.83 0.15
CA VAL A 314 -26.19 44.89 0.53
C VAL A 314 -24.86 45.63 0.66
N SER A 315 -24.48 46.47 -0.31
CA SER A 315 -23.24 47.26 -0.27
C SER A 315 -23.12 48.18 0.94
N GLY A 316 -24.25 48.67 1.46
CA GLY A 316 -24.30 49.45 2.70
C GLY A 316 -24.18 48.63 3.98
N LEU A 317 -24.36 47.31 3.91
CA LEU A 317 -24.04 46.39 5.02
C LEU A 317 -22.53 46.11 4.98
N GLU A 318 -21.82 46.56 6.01
CA GLU A 318 -20.43 46.18 6.29
C GLU A 318 -20.42 44.72 6.78
N SER A 319 -20.25 43.78 5.84
CA SER A 319 -20.22 42.34 6.14
C SER A 319 -19.17 41.65 5.28
N ASP A 320 -18.28 40.93 5.94
CA ASP A 320 -17.19 40.18 5.32
C ASP A 320 -17.63 38.76 4.93
N LEU A 321 -18.86 38.35 5.26
CA LEU A 321 -19.38 37.00 5.01
C LEU A 321 -19.30 36.66 3.51
N PRO A 322 -18.59 35.58 3.13
CA PRO A 322 -18.55 35.11 1.75
C PRO A 322 -19.95 34.75 1.25
N VAL A 323 -20.35 35.38 0.13
CA VAL A 323 -21.57 35.08 -0.62
C VAL A 323 -21.16 34.48 -1.95
N ILE A 324 -21.44 33.20 -2.13
CA ILE A 324 -21.17 32.42 -3.34
C ILE A 324 -22.44 32.40 -4.18
N THR A 325 -22.29 32.48 -5.51
CA THR A 325 -23.40 32.28 -6.46
C THR A 325 -23.14 31.04 -7.30
N THR A 326 -24.18 30.27 -7.58
CA THR A 326 -24.15 29.14 -8.51
C THR A 326 -25.36 29.16 -9.45
N ARG A 327 -25.19 28.60 -10.65
CA ARG A 327 -26.29 28.42 -11.62
C ARG A 327 -27.17 27.22 -11.29
N LEU A 328 -26.73 26.34 -10.41
CA LEU A 328 -27.45 25.13 -9.99
C LEU A 328 -28.74 25.50 -9.26
N ASN A 329 -29.77 24.65 -9.38
CA ASN A 329 -30.96 24.78 -8.55
C ASN A 329 -30.67 24.31 -7.10
N THR A 330 -31.58 24.57 -6.16
CA THR A 330 -31.38 24.25 -4.74
C THR A 330 -31.13 22.76 -4.49
N PHE A 331 -31.84 21.86 -5.18
CA PHE A 331 -31.67 20.42 -5.00
C PHE A 331 -30.31 19.94 -5.53
N GLU A 332 -29.92 20.36 -6.73
CA GLU A 332 -28.60 20.08 -7.31
C GLU A 332 -27.47 20.61 -6.43
N THR A 333 -27.64 21.83 -5.90
CA THR A 333 -26.68 22.48 -4.99
C THR A 333 -26.49 21.63 -3.73
N VAL A 334 -27.58 21.23 -3.07
CA VAL A 334 -27.52 20.35 -1.89
C VAL A 334 -26.84 19.03 -2.24
N LEU A 335 -27.19 18.40 -3.36
CA LEU A 335 -26.58 17.13 -3.78
C LEU A 335 -25.07 17.24 -4.02
N ARG A 336 -24.60 18.37 -4.57
CA ARG A 336 -23.16 18.60 -4.75
C ARG A 336 -22.46 18.85 -3.42
N ILE A 337 -23.05 19.64 -2.54
CA ILE A 337 -22.51 19.92 -1.21
C ILE A 337 -22.40 18.64 -0.37
N THR A 338 -23.44 17.80 -0.33
CA THR A 338 -23.43 16.54 0.44
C THR A 338 -22.39 15.54 -0.09
N ARG A 339 -22.05 15.62 -1.37
CA ARG A 339 -20.97 14.83 -1.99
C ARG A 339 -19.58 15.44 -1.83
N THR A 340 -19.49 16.71 -1.43
CA THR A 340 -18.22 17.41 -1.22
C THR A 340 -17.64 17.00 0.11
N ARG A 341 -16.45 16.41 0.08
CA ARG A 341 -15.80 15.85 1.27
C ARG A 341 -14.79 16.85 1.85
N GLY A 342 -14.77 17.00 3.17
CA GLY A 342 -13.68 17.69 3.86
C GLY A 342 -12.38 16.88 3.78
N ARG A 343 -11.38 17.42 3.09
CA ARG A 343 -10.03 16.81 3.02
C ARG A 343 -9.21 17.31 4.21
N LEU A 344 -8.50 16.39 4.89
CA LEU A 344 -7.70 16.67 6.11
C LEU A 344 -6.46 17.56 5.85
N ALA A 345 -6.07 17.74 4.59
CA ALA A 345 -4.72 18.16 4.23
C ALA A 345 -4.58 19.38 3.35
N ALA A 346 -5.36 19.45 2.27
CA ALA A 346 -5.08 20.38 1.20
C ALA A 346 -5.48 21.83 1.52
N GLU A 347 -6.33 22.05 2.55
CA GLU A 347 -7.11 23.28 2.63
C GLU A 347 -7.06 24.01 4.00
N SER A 348 -6.55 23.40 5.09
CA SER A 348 -6.61 24.04 6.42
C SER A 348 -5.54 23.57 7.40
N ARG A 349 -4.69 24.50 7.87
CA ARG A 349 -3.73 24.27 8.98
C ARG A 349 -4.45 23.88 10.27
N ARG A 350 -5.62 24.48 10.52
CA ARG A 350 -6.43 24.21 11.72
C ARG A 350 -6.83 22.74 11.82
N LYS A 351 -7.23 22.12 10.70
CA LYS A 351 -7.55 20.68 10.67
C LYS A 351 -6.34 19.82 10.98
N ARG A 352 -5.17 20.15 10.42
CA ARG A 352 -3.92 19.43 10.70
C ARG A 352 -3.58 19.48 12.19
N ASP A 353 -3.57 20.67 12.79
CA ASP A 353 -3.26 20.86 14.22
C ASP A 353 -4.26 20.12 15.12
N LEU A 354 -5.55 20.14 14.75
CA LEU A 354 -6.60 19.45 15.48
C LEU A 354 -6.48 17.92 15.38
N ALA A 355 -6.17 17.39 14.19
CA ALA A 355 -5.92 15.96 13.98
C ALA A 355 -4.75 15.48 14.85
N LEU A 356 -3.64 16.22 14.85
CA LEU A 356 -2.47 15.94 15.69
C LEU A 356 -2.80 16.01 17.19
N SER A 357 -3.56 17.03 17.60
CA SER A 357 -3.99 17.21 18.99
C SER A 357 -4.93 16.11 19.46
N LEU A 358 -5.86 15.66 18.62
CA LEU A 358 -6.78 14.58 18.96
C LEU A 358 -6.06 13.24 19.07
N PHE A 359 -5.18 12.93 18.11
CA PHE A 359 -4.35 11.73 18.17
C PHE A 359 -3.48 11.71 19.44
N ALA A 360 -2.73 12.78 19.70
CA ALA A 360 -1.82 12.85 20.86
C ALA A 360 -2.54 12.78 22.22
N ARG A 361 -3.84 13.10 22.29
CA ARG A 361 -4.64 13.02 23.52
C ARG A 361 -5.28 11.66 23.75
N HIS A 362 -5.56 10.91 22.69
CA HIS A 362 -6.40 9.71 22.78
C HIS A 362 -5.70 8.41 22.35
N VAL A 363 -4.51 8.51 21.77
CA VAL A 363 -3.69 7.36 21.39
C VAL A 363 -2.39 7.41 22.19
N ASP A 364 -2.06 6.30 22.85
CA ASP A 364 -0.76 6.17 23.53
C ASP A 364 0.33 5.97 22.47
N GLY A 365 0.98 7.09 22.12
CA GLY A 365 2.03 7.09 21.10
C GLY A 365 3.27 6.31 21.52
N ASP A 366 3.61 6.27 22.81
CA ASP A 366 4.81 5.58 23.28
C ASP A 366 4.60 4.06 23.24
N GLU A 367 3.41 3.59 23.65
CA GLU A 367 3.01 2.19 23.50
C GLU A 367 2.96 1.78 22.02
N LEU A 368 2.33 2.57 21.15
CA LEU A 368 2.27 2.29 19.72
C LEU A 368 3.66 2.19 19.07
N LEU A 369 4.58 3.09 19.42
CA LEU A 369 5.96 3.05 18.95
C LEU A 369 6.70 1.79 19.45
N ALA A 370 6.50 1.41 20.71
CA ALA A 370 7.07 0.19 21.27
C ALA A 370 6.55 -1.06 20.55
N LEU A 371 5.27 -1.10 20.16
CA LEU A 371 4.70 -2.19 19.36
C LEU A 371 5.33 -2.27 17.97
N VAL A 372 5.49 -1.13 17.28
CA VAL A 372 6.16 -1.08 15.96
C VAL A 372 7.61 -1.57 16.05
N ASP A 373 8.30 -1.27 17.15
CA ASP A 373 9.67 -1.74 17.39
C ASP A 373 9.76 -3.22 17.79
N ALA A 374 8.75 -3.73 18.50
CA ALA A 374 8.68 -5.11 18.95
C ALA A 374 8.15 -6.07 17.87
N ALA A 375 7.44 -5.57 16.87
CA ALA A 375 6.96 -6.38 15.75
C ALA A 375 8.14 -6.94 14.95
N HIS A 376 8.23 -8.28 14.87
CA HIS A 376 9.24 -8.98 14.07
C HIS A 376 8.54 -9.84 13.01
N ASP A 377 9.20 -9.97 11.85
CA ASP A 377 8.78 -10.78 10.70
C ASP A 377 8.68 -12.28 11.07
N GLU A 378 7.61 -12.72 11.74
CA GLU A 378 7.33 -14.16 11.86
C GLU A 378 6.74 -14.72 10.55
N VAL A 379 6.06 -13.86 9.78
CA VAL A 379 5.42 -14.22 8.52
C VAL A 379 6.38 -14.00 7.35
N VAL A 380 6.65 -15.06 6.59
CA VAL A 380 7.39 -15.01 5.32
C VAL A 380 6.55 -15.66 4.24
N THR A 381 5.87 -14.83 3.44
CA THR A 381 5.08 -15.32 2.31
C THR A 381 5.99 -15.88 1.20
N PRO A 382 5.47 -16.77 0.33
CA PRO A 382 6.25 -17.32 -0.78
C PRO A 382 6.81 -16.25 -1.73
N LEU A 383 6.01 -15.20 -2.00
CA LEU A 383 6.42 -14.08 -2.84
C LEU A 383 7.56 -13.28 -2.19
N MET A 384 7.45 -13.00 -0.88
CA MET A 384 8.51 -12.33 -0.13
C MET A 384 9.80 -13.16 -0.13
N PHE A 385 9.68 -14.48 0.05
CA PHE A 385 10.82 -15.39 0.02
C PHE A 385 11.51 -15.43 -1.34
N GLU A 386 10.75 -15.59 -2.44
CA GLU A 386 11.29 -15.57 -3.80
C GLU A 386 11.98 -14.24 -4.09
N TYR A 387 11.34 -13.12 -3.74
CA TYR A 387 11.91 -11.79 -3.92
C TYR A 387 13.24 -11.63 -3.15
N ARG A 388 13.27 -11.99 -1.87
CA ARG A 388 14.48 -11.95 -1.03
C ARG A 388 15.58 -12.85 -1.59
N LEU A 389 15.25 -14.02 -2.13
CA LEU A 389 16.22 -14.94 -2.75
C LEU A 389 16.84 -14.33 -4.01
N LEU A 390 16.02 -13.74 -4.87
CA LEU A 390 16.49 -13.06 -6.09
C LEU A 390 17.34 -11.84 -5.77
N GLU A 391 16.94 -11.02 -4.79
CA GLU A 391 17.76 -9.88 -4.36
C GLU A 391 19.12 -10.31 -3.82
N ARG A 392 19.18 -11.40 -3.04
CA ARG A 392 20.46 -11.97 -2.61
C ARG A 392 21.32 -12.41 -3.80
N ALA A 393 20.73 -13.08 -4.79
CA ALA A 393 21.43 -13.47 -6.01
C ALA A 393 21.96 -12.27 -6.80
N ARG A 394 21.18 -11.17 -6.88
CA ARG A 394 21.61 -9.92 -7.54
C ARG A 394 22.73 -9.20 -6.80
N SER A 395 22.72 -9.27 -5.46
CA SER A 395 23.77 -8.63 -4.64
C SER A 395 25.13 -9.34 -4.72
N ASP A 396 25.13 -10.62 -5.10
CA ASP A 396 26.32 -11.46 -5.24
C ASP A 396 26.16 -12.37 -6.47
N ILE A 397 26.29 -11.78 -7.66
CA ILE A 397 26.03 -12.46 -8.93
C ILE A 397 26.98 -13.64 -9.10
N ARG A 398 26.41 -14.85 -9.14
CA ARG A 398 27.12 -16.10 -9.40
C ARG A 398 26.99 -16.54 -10.85
N HIS A 399 27.96 -17.32 -11.32
CA HIS A 399 27.95 -17.94 -12.65
C HIS A 399 27.42 -19.36 -12.59
N ILE A 400 26.30 -19.59 -13.28
CA ILE A 400 25.62 -20.89 -13.32
C ILE A 400 25.71 -21.49 -14.72
N VAL A 401 26.07 -22.78 -14.80
CA VAL A 401 26.01 -23.57 -16.04
C VAL A 401 24.67 -24.27 -16.15
N LEU A 402 24.06 -24.21 -17.33
CA LEU A 402 22.81 -24.85 -17.72
C LEU A 402 23.12 -25.90 -18.81
N PRO A 403 23.26 -27.19 -18.47
CA PRO A 403 23.72 -28.22 -19.40
C PRO A 403 22.75 -28.58 -20.52
N GLU A 404 21.46 -28.31 -20.33
CA GLU A 404 20.36 -28.79 -21.18
C GLU A 404 19.87 -27.67 -22.11
N GLY A 405 20.77 -27.13 -22.95
CA GLY A 405 20.50 -25.99 -23.83
C GLY A 405 19.51 -26.24 -24.95
N ASP A 406 19.14 -27.50 -25.19
CA ASP A 406 18.09 -27.93 -26.09
C ASP A 406 16.71 -28.06 -25.40
N ASP A 407 16.57 -27.74 -24.12
CA ASP A 407 15.29 -27.77 -23.40
C ASP A 407 14.61 -26.38 -23.36
N ASP A 408 13.35 -26.31 -23.82
CA ASP A 408 12.60 -25.05 -23.88
C ASP A 408 12.41 -24.40 -22.50
N ARG A 409 12.30 -25.21 -21.43
CA ARG A 409 12.12 -24.70 -20.06
C ARG A 409 13.40 -24.02 -19.58
N ILE A 410 14.56 -24.58 -19.93
CA ILE A 410 15.88 -24.02 -19.61
C ILE A 410 16.08 -22.68 -20.33
N LEU A 411 15.74 -22.60 -21.62
CA LEU A 411 15.88 -21.35 -22.38
C LEU A 411 14.95 -20.24 -21.88
N ARG A 412 13.69 -20.58 -21.53
CA ARG A 412 12.75 -19.65 -20.89
C ARG A 412 13.27 -19.16 -19.54
N ALA A 413 13.74 -20.07 -18.68
CA ALA A 413 14.30 -19.72 -17.38
C ALA A 413 15.57 -18.86 -17.50
N ALA A 414 16.46 -19.20 -18.44
CA ALA A 414 17.67 -18.42 -18.73
C ALA A 414 17.33 -16.98 -19.11
N SER A 415 16.35 -16.78 -20.00
CA SER A 415 15.89 -15.44 -20.39
C SER A 415 15.38 -14.63 -19.20
N ILE A 416 14.56 -15.22 -18.34
CA ILE A 416 14.05 -14.56 -17.12
C ILE A 416 15.20 -14.19 -16.18
N LEU A 417 16.15 -15.09 -15.95
CA LEU A 417 17.29 -14.85 -15.05
C LEU A 417 18.24 -13.75 -15.57
N LEU A 418 18.44 -13.69 -16.89
CA LEU A 418 19.21 -12.62 -17.54
C LEU A 418 18.49 -11.27 -17.44
N GLN A 419 17.19 -11.22 -17.73
CA GLN A 419 16.37 -10.01 -17.59
C GLN A 419 16.37 -9.49 -16.14
N ARG A 420 16.29 -10.39 -15.16
CA ARG A 420 16.35 -10.06 -13.73
C ARG A 420 17.79 -9.79 -13.23
N GLN A 421 18.80 -9.97 -14.07
CA GLN A 421 20.23 -9.83 -13.73
C GLN A 421 20.63 -10.64 -12.49
N ALA A 422 20.04 -11.83 -12.32
CA ALA A 422 20.18 -12.63 -11.11
C ALA A 422 21.39 -13.58 -11.15
N ALA A 423 21.91 -13.90 -12.34
CA ALA A 423 23.05 -14.79 -12.53
C ALA A 423 23.76 -14.50 -13.85
N ARG A 424 25.07 -14.75 -13.90
CA ARG A 424 25.78 -14.97 -15.17
C ARG A 424 25.49 -16.39 -15.63
N LEU A 425 25.21 -16.60 -16.91
CA LEU A 425 24.84 -17.93 -17.41
C LEU A 425 25.81 -18.44 -18.47
N THR A 426 26.13 -19.73 -18.41
CA THR A 426 26.62 -20.50 -19.56
C THR A 426 25.60 -21.57 -19.92
N ILE A 427 25.19 -21.62 -21.19
CA ILE A 427 24.31 -22.67 -21.71
C ILE A 427 25.17 -23.63 -22.52
N LEU A 428 25.06 -24.92 -22.26
CA LEU A 428 25.78 -25.93 -23.04
C LEU A 428 24.96 -26.37 -24.25
N GLY A 429 25.59 -26.42 -25.42
CA GLY A 429 24.97 -26.86 -26.66
C GLY A 429 25.66 -26.32 -27.91
N ASP A 430 25.12 -26.67 -29.07
CA ASP A 430 25.55 -26.08 -30.34
C ASP A 430 25.03 -24.63 -30.46
N THR A 431 25.93 -23.69 -30.75
CA THR A 431 25.61 -22.26 -30.76
C THR A 431 24.49 -21.92 -31.74
N ALA A 432 24.51 -22.49 -32.95
CA ALA A 432 23.49 -22.22 -33.96
C ALA A 432 22.13 -22.80 -33.55
N SER A 433 22.12 -24.06 -33.09
CA SER A 433 20.90 -24.75 -32.66
C SER A 433 20.23 -24.09 -31.46
N VAL A 434 21.01 -23.66 -30.45
CA VAL A 434 20.48 -23.02 -29.24
C VAL A 434 19.91 -21.63 -29.57
N ALA A 435 20.62 -20.84 -30.39
CA ALA A 435 20.17 -19.51 -30.80
C ALA A 435 18.88 -19.57 -31.63
N ASP A 436 18.82 -20.44 -32.64
CA ASP A 436 17.64 -20.66 -33.48
C ASP A 436 16.43 -21.14 -32.67
N ARG A 437 16.65 -21.95 -31.64
CA ARG A 437 15.58 -22.39 -30.74
C ARG A 437 15.08 -21.27 -29.82
N ALA A 438 15.98 -20.45 -29.29
CA ALA A 438 15.60 -19.28 -28.49
C ALA A 438 14.78 -18.26 -29.30
N GLU A 439 15.18 -18.02 -30.56
CA GLU A 439 14.45 -17.13 -31.48
C GLU A 439 13.02 -17.64 -31.74
N ARG A 440 12.85 -18.94 -32.02
CA ARG A 440 11.52 -19.55 -32.17
C ARG A 440 10.64 -19.44 -30.92
N LEU A 441 11.25 -19.44 -29.74
CA LEU A 441 10.54 -19.28 -28.46
C LEU A 441 10.24 -17.82 -28.13
N GLY A 442 10.80 -16.86 -28.87
CA GLY A 442 10.67 -15.44 -28.58
C GLY A 442 11.37 -15.02 -27.29
N VAL A 443 12.43 -15.72 -26.87
CA VAL A 443 13.17 -15.46 -25.63
C VAL A 443 14.54 -14.87 -25.94
N ASP A 444 14.95 -13.88 -25.14
CA ASP A 444 16.27 -13.27 -25.25
C ASP A 444 17.27 -13.98 -24.33
N ILE A 445 18.29 -14.61 -24.93
CA ILE A 445 19.41 -15.27 -24.24
C ILE A 445 20.76 -14.65 -24.62
N SER A 446 20.77 -13.47 -25.26
CA SER A 446 21.99 -12.82 -25.75
C SER A 446 23.02 -12.51 -24.65
N GLY A 447 22.56 -12.37 -23.40
CA GLY A 447 23.42 -12.21 -22.22
C GLY A 447 24.08 -13.49 -21.70
N ALA A 448 23.76 -14.67 -22.24
CA ALA A 448 24.39 -15.94 -21.86
C ALA A 448 25.56 -16.31 -22.78
N ASN A 449 26.58 -16.98 -22.23
CA ASN A 449 27.62 -17.59 -23.04
C ASN A 449 27.18 -18.99 -23.50
N ILE A 450 27.22 -19.28 -24.80
CA ILE A 450 26.88 -20.61 -25.32
C ILE A 450 28.17 -21.37 -25.62
N VAL A 451 28.35 -22.53 -24.98
CA VAL A 451 29.57 -23.34 -25.08
C VAL A 451 29.24 -24.74 -25.57
N SER A 452 29.94 -25.19 -26.62
CA SER A 452 29.80 -26.56 -27.10
C SER A 452 30.51 -27.55 -26.16
N PRO A 453 29.84 -28.62 -25.71
CA PRO A 453 30.48 -29.72 -24.99
C PRO A 453 31.56 -30.45 -25.81
N HIS A 454 31.62 -30.19 -27.12
CA HIS A 454 32.59 -30.75 -28.05
C HIS A 454 33.72 -29.77 -28.42
N ASP A 455 33.84 -28.64 -27.71
CA ASP A 455 34.97 -27.73 -27.87
C ASP A 455 36.31 -28.48 -27.66
N PRO A 456 37.20 -28.55 -28.67
CA PRO A 456 38.40 -29.38 -28.58
C PRO A 456 39.36 -28.98 -27.45
N GLU A 457 39.46 -27.69 -27.14
CA GLU A 457 40.37 -27.18 -26.11
C GLU A 457 39.84 -27.50 -24.71
N LEU A 458 38.55 -27.25 -24.47
CA LEU A 458 37.90 -27.56 -23.19
C LEU A 458 37.83 -29.07 -22.97
N VAL A 459 37.50 -29.87 -23.99
CA VAL A 459 37.49 -31.34 -23.88
C VAL A 459 38.89 -31.86 -23.54
N ALA A 460 39.94 -31.38 -24.20
CA ALA A 460 41.31 -31.81 -23.89
C ALA A 460 41.70 -31.47 -22.45
N ARG A 461 41.38 -30.25 -22.00
CA ARG A 461 41.63 -29.79 -20.63
C ARG A 461 40.85 -30.61 -19.61
N PHE A 462 39.55 -30.79 -19.82
CA PHE A 462 38.67 -31.48 -18.88
C PHE A 462 39.01 -32.97 -18.80
N ALA A 463 39.29 -33.61 -19.93
CA ALA A 463 39.67 -35.02 -19.98
C ALA A 463 40.97 -35.30 -19.20
N SER A 464 41.98 -34.42 -19.33
CA SER A 464 43.23 -34.55 -18.58
C SER A 464 43.00 -34.51 -17.07
N VAL A 465 42.17 -33.57 -16.60
CA VAL A 465 41.87 -33.42 -15.18
C VAL A 465 41.01 -34.58 -14.67
N TYR A 466 39.97 -34.96 -15.40
CA TYR A 466 39.07 -36.07 -15.01
C TYR A 466 39.82 -37.40 -14.94
N ALA A 467 40.70 -37.69 -15.91
CA ALA A 467 41.56 -38.88 -15.89
C ALA A 467 42.46 -38.90 -14.64
N ALA A 468 43.04 -37.76 -14.25
CA ALA A 468 43.84 -37.67 -13.03
C ALA A 468 43.01 -37.90 -11.76
N LEU A 469 41.81 -37.29 -11.65
CA LEU A 469 40.90 -37.47 -10.52
C LEU A 469 40.46 -38.93 -10.35
N ARG A 470 40.28 -39.65 -11.48
CA ARG A 470 39.77 -41.03 -11.52
C ARG A 470 40.84 -42.07 -11.84
N ALA A 471 42.12 -41.71 -11.74
CA ALA A 471 43.25 -42.62 -12.00
C ALA A 471 43.19 -43.90 -11.14
N HIS A 472 42.77 -43.76 -9.87
CA HIS A 472 42.57 -44.88 -8.94
C HIS A 472 41.48 -45.89 -9.36
N LYS A 473 40.60 -45.51 -10.30
CA LYS A 473 39.58 -46.38 -10.92
C LYS A 473 39.99 -46.84 -12.33
N GLY A 474 41.20 -46.51 -12.78
CA GLY A 474 41.73 -46.94 -14.08
C GLY A 474 41.18 -46.16 -15.28
N VAL A 475 40.65 -44.96 -15.10
CA VAL A 475 40.14 -44.14 -16.22
C VAL A 475 41.31 -43.65 -17.07
N THR A 476 41.34 -44.06 -18.35
CA THR A 476 42.34 -43.61 -19.33
C THR A 476 41.97 -42.24 -19.89
N LEU A 477 42.96 -41.51 -20.44
CA LEU A 477 42.72 -40.21 -21.07
C LEU A 477 41.72 -40.28 -22.24
N GLU A 478 41.77 -41.36 -23.02
CA GLU A 478 40.86 -41.59 -24.14
C GLU A 478 39.41 -41.75 -23.63
N ARG A 479 39.19 -42.58 -22.61
CA ARG A 479 37.88 -42.72 -21.99
C ARG A 479 37.40 -41.44 -21.32
N ALA A 480 38.32 -40.68 -20.74
CA ALA A 480 38.02 -39.38 -20.15
C ALA A 480 37.50 -38.39 -21.20
N ARG A 481 38.09 -38.36 -22.42
CA ARG A 481 37.61 -37.50 -23.52
C ARG A 481 36.16 -37.79 -23.90
N GLU A 482 35.79 -39.07 -24.00
CA GLU A 482 34.40 -39.46 -24.27
C GLU A 482 33.45 -39.10 -23.12
N THR A 483 33.93 -39.21 -21.88
CA THR A 483 33.09 -38.98 -20.69
C THR A 483 32.81 -37.50 -20.49
N VAL A 484 33.82 -36.63 -20.65
CA VAL A 484 33.66 -35.20 -20.39
C VAL A 484 32.83 -34.47 -21.44
N THR A 485 32.57 -35.08 -22.61
CA THR A 485 31.65 -34.51 -23.61
C THR A 485 30.17 -34.67 -23.24
N ASP A 486 29.85 -35.52 -22.26
CA ASP A 486 28.50 -35.54 -21.68
C ASP A 486 28.21 -34.20 -20.98
N VAL A 487 27.04 -33.61 -21.22
CA VAL A 487 26.71 -32.26 -20.74
C VAL A 487 26.76 -32.14 -19.22
N SER A 488 26.39 -33.20 -18.48
CA SER A 488 26.41 -33.20 -17.01
C SER A 488 27.86 -33.27 -16.50
N TYR A 489 28.72 -34.08 -17.12
CA TYR A 489 30.15 -34.11 -16.81
C TYR A 489 30.85 -32.81 -17.22
N PHE A 490 30.57 -32.27 -18.39
CA PHE A 490 31.15 -31.03 -18.89
C PHE A 490 30.83 -29.86 -17.96
N GLY A 491 29.55 -29.68 -17.60
CA GLY A 491 29.12 -28.66 -16.64
C GLY A 491 29.75 -28.83 -15.26
N THR A 492 29.87 -30.07 -14.77
CA THR A 492 30.53 -30.36 -13.49
C THR A 492 32.03 -30.03 -13.53
N MET A 493 32.70 -30.30 -14.64
CA MET A 493 34.11 -29.94 -14.84
C MET A 493 34.32 -28.43 -14.90
N MET A 494 33.38 -27.69 -15.49
CA MET A 494 33.40 -26.22 -15.45
C MET A 494 33.37 -25.70 -14.01
N VAL A 495 32.47 -26.25 -13.17
CA VAL A 495 32.39 -25.87 -11.75
C VAL A 495 33.68 -26.23 -11.01
N HIS A 496 34.19 -27.45 -11.18
CA HIS A 496 35.40 -27.91 -10.50
C HIS A 496 36.64 -27.08 -10.83
N LEU A 497 36.75 -26.59 -12.07
CA LEU A 497 37.87 -25.77 -12.54
C LEU A 497 37.67 -24.26 -12.32
N GLY A 498 36.61 -23.86 -11.59
CA GLY A 498 36.31 -22.45 -11.32
C GLY A 498 35.89 -21.66 -12.56
N LEU A 499 35.47 -22.34 -13.63
CA LEU A 499 34.91 -21.69 -14.82
C LEU A 499 33.45 -21.29 -14.61
N ALA A 500 32.80 -21.83 -13.57
CA ALA A 500 31.48 -21.47 -13.07
C ALA A 500 31.39 -21.73 -11.56
N ASP A 501 30.44 -21.08 -10.88
CA ASP A 501 30.20 -21.23 -9.43
C ASP A 501 29.22 -22.35 -9.11
N GLY A 502 28.36 -22.73 -10.07
CA GLY A 502 27.35 -23.77 -9.88
C GLY A 502 26.79 -24.31 -11.20
N MET A 503 25.97 -25.36 -11.07
CA MET A 503 25.31 -26.02 -12.21
C MET A 503 23.86 -26.36 -11.84
N VAL A 504 22.93 -26.18 -12.77
CA VAL A 504 21.53 -26.61 -12.65
C VAL A 504 21.16 -27.47 -13.85
N SER A 505 20.78 -28.72 -13.60
CA SER A 505 20.46 -29.73 -14.62
C SER A 505 19.38 -30.69 -14.08
N GLY A 506 18.75 -31.48 -14.96
CA GLY A 506 17.78 -32.51 -14.59
C GLY A 506 16.42 -32.33 -15.25
N ALA A 507 16.28 -31.36 -16.17
CA ALA A 507 15.09 -31.21 -16.98
C ALA A 507 14.95 -32.37 -17.97
N ALA A 508 16.06 -32.78 -18.58
CA ALA A 508 16.13 -33.87 -19.56
C ALA A 508 16.82 -35.14 -19.01
N HIS A 509 17.57 -35.02 -17.91
CA HIS A 509 18.34 -36.11 -17.33
C HIS A 509 17.77 -36.60 -15.98
N THR A 510 18.00 -37.88 -15.66
CA THR A 510 17.61 -38.43 -14.35
C THR A 510 18.43 -37.84 -13.21
N THR A 511 17.87 -37.77 -12.00
CA THR A 511 18.59 -37.33 -10.78
C THR A 511 19.91 -38.07 -10.59
N ALA A 512 19.94 -39.39 -10.84
CA ALA A 512 21.16 -40.19 -10.74
C ALA A 512 22.23 -39.79 -11.78
N HIS A 513 21.81 -39.36 -12.98
CA HIS A 513 22.71 -38.87 -14.02
C HIS A 513 23.36 -37.55 -13.64
N THR A 514 22.59 -36.60 -13.07
CA THR A 514 23.08 -35.29 -12.66
C THR A 514 24.02 -35.36 -11.45
N ILE A 515 23.70 -36.17 -10.44
CA ILE A 515 24.46 -36.17 -9.17
C ILE A 515 25.74 -37.03 -9.28
N ARG A 516 25.78 -38.05 -10.15
CA ARG A 516 26.95 -38.92 -10.28
C ARG A 516 28.25 -38.15 -10.62
N PRO A 517 28.30 -37.28 -11.63
CA PRO A 517 29.48 -36.45 -11.91
C PRO A 517 29.90 -35.61 -10.70
N ALA A 518 28.93 -35.02 -9.98
CA ALA A 518 29.21 -34.20 -8.80
C ALA A 518 29.93 -35.01 -7.70
N PHE A 519 29.53 -36.27 -7.46
CA PHE A 519 30.23 -37.16 -6.53
C PHE A 519 31.62 -37.61 -7.02
N GLU A 520 31.79 -37.81 -8.32
CA GLU A 520 33.07 -38.24 -8.88
C GLU A 520 34.12 -37.12 -8.90
N ILE A 521 33.68 -35.88 -9.13
CA ILE A 521 34.54 -34.72 -9.42
C ILE A 521 34.62 -33.76 -8.22
N ILE A 522 33.48 -33.22 -7.77
CA ILE A 522 33.41 -32.15 -6.76
C ILE A 522 33.55 -32.73 -5.35
N LYS A 523 32.85 -33.84 -5.07
CA LYS A 523 32.76 -34.52 -3.76
C LYS A 523 32.07 -33.67 -2.68
N THR A 524 31.95 -34.23 -1.49
CA THR A 524 31.43 -33.55 -0.30
C THR A 524 32.50 -32.67 0.34
N MET A 525 32.06 -31.69 1.14
CA MET A 525 32.97 -30.91 1.99
C MET A 525 33.67 -31.79 3.03
N LEU A 526 34.84 -31.33 3.51
CA LEU A 526 35.58 -32.03 4.56
C LEU A 526 34.71 -32.21 5.81
N GLY A 527 34.67 -33.42 6.34
CA GLY A 527 33.84 -33.78 7.50
C GLY A 527 32.40 -34.17 7.17
N VAL A 528 31.98 -34.07 5.90
CA VAL A 528 30.64 -34.48 5.43
C VAL A 528 30.77 -35.77 4.61
N SER A 529 30.11 -36.84 5.04
CA SER A 529 30.18 -38.16 4.39
C SER A 529 29.07 -38.42 3.38
N ILE A 530 27.93 -37.74 3.50
CA ILE A 530 26.73 -37.94 2.69
C ILE A 530 26.16 -36.60 2.19
N VAL A 531 25.44 -36.64 1.08
CA VAL A 531 24.64 -35.51 0.59
C VAL A 531 23.20 -35.74 0.96
N SER A 532 22.49 -34.69 1.35
CA SER A 532 21.06 -34.70 1.60
C SER A 532 20.35 -33.72 0.67
N SER A 533 19.12 -34.06 0.28
CA SER A 533 18.24 -33.10 -0.37
C SER A 533 17.40 -32.35 0.65
N VAL A 534 17.03 -31.12 0.33
CA VAL A 534 16.03 -30.38 1.10
C VAL A 534 14.97 -29.84 0.15
N PHE A 535 13.74 -29.77 0.64
CA PHE A 535 12.64 -29.05 0.01
C PHE A 535 12.32 -27.80 0.82
N LEU A 536 12.12 -26.69 0.12
CA LEU A 536 11.57 -25.47 0.69
C LEU A 536 10.04 -25.55 0.60
N MET A 537 9.40 -25.79 1.74
CA MET A 537 7.95 -25.85 1.84
C MET A 537 7.43 -24.43 2.01
N CYS A 538 6.96 -23.83 0.93
CA CYS A 538 6.41 -22.47 0.92
C CYS A 538 4.92 -22.53 1.27
N LEU A 539 4.60 -22.36 2.56
CA LEU A 539 3.24 -22.17 3.05
C LEU A 539 2.84 -20.69 2.89
N GLU A 540 1.57 -20.37 3.10
CA GLU A 540 1.05 -19.00 2.93
C GLU A 540 1.74 -18.00 3.86
N ASP A 541 2.04 -18.42 5.09
CA ASP A 541 2.58 -17.60 6.17
C ASP A 541 4.08 -17.84 6.45
N ARG A 542 4.67 -18.93 5.97
CA ARG A 542 6.06 -19.29 6.33
C ARG A 542 6.72 -20.21 5.31
N VAL A 543 8.05 -20.22 5.34
CA VAL A 543 8.88 -21.15 4.56
C VAL A 543 9.61 -22.11 5.49
N LEU A 544 9.37 -23.41 5.32
CA LEU A 544 10.04 -24.47 6.10
C LEU A 544 11.07 -25.21 5.25
N VAL A 545 12.08 -25.80 5.90
CA VAL A 545 13.09 -26.65 5.25
C VAL A 545 12.87 -28.09 5.70
N TYR A 546 12.52 -28.98 4.77
CA TYR A 546 12.37 -30.42 5.03
C TYR A 546 13.53 -31.19 4.38
N GLY A 547 14.21 -32.06 5.13
CA GLY A 547 15.25 -32.93 4.58
C GLY A 547 15.65 -34.07 5.54
N ASP A 548 16.18 -35.20 5.07
CA ASP A 548 16.36 -35.58 3.65
C ASP A 548 15.09 -36.21 3.06
N CYS A 549 14.71 -35.82 1.85
CA CYS A 549 13.47 -36.27 1.20
C CYS A 549 13.66 -36.96 -0.16
N ALA A 550 14.88 -37.08 -0.68
CA ALA A 550 15.10 -37.59 -2.04
C ALA A 550 16.40 -38.36 -2.27
N VAL A 551 17.47 -38.13 -1.47
CA VAL A 551 18.79 -38.69 -1.78
C VAL A 551 19.07 -39.95 -0.97
N ASN A 552 18.84 -39.92 0.33
CA ASN A 552 19.18 -41.01 1.23
C ASN A 552 17.95 -41.84 1.64
N PRO A 553 17.81 -43.09 1.16
CA PRO A 553 16.68 -43.95 1.54
C PRO A 553 16.74 -44.47 2.99
N ASN A 554 17.93 -44.52 3.59
CA ASN A 554 18.14 -45.02 4.95
C ASN A 554 19.27 -44.20 5.63
N PRO A 555 18.93 -43.01 6.16
CA PRO A 555 19.88 -41.98 6.57
C PRO A 555 20.83 -42.34 7.71
#